data_AF-A0A1A8Z2D5-F1
#
_entry.id   AF-A0A1A8Z2D5-F1
#
_cell.length_a   1.000
_cell.length_b   1.000
_cell.length_c   1.000
_cell.angle_alpha   90.00
_cell.angle_beta   90.00
_cell.angle_gamma   90.00
#
_symmetry.space_group_name_H-M   'P 1'
#
loop_
_entity.id
_entity.type
_entity.pdbx_description
1 polymer ?
#
loop_
_entity_poly.entity_id
_entity_poly.type
_entity_poly.pdbx_seq_one_letter_code
_entity_poly.pdbx_strand_id
1 'polypeptide(L)'
;MAYYTISHFLQGSVDGKEQGVLGIVAEDLNDSFFDYVFDISDDTSGVSKNITKDKLEKMRREFQYWYPFDVRISGKDLIFNHLTMALFNHVAIWGKKIYENHKECIEERSVLDRQSEILSEIEKIDLSSIESIKYFPRSFFCNGHVLVNKEKMSKSKGNFITIAQSISQYTSDGTRIALADAGDSIEDANFNTDTANSAIMKLYNLINFCIETKNNVYIFRCGEKTFNDLIFENEINYLTNKCKDSYEKLQFRDVLKYGFYDMLLKRDTYRIMCDKIHMHKDTVNFFIERMCIIINPIIPHVTEHIWTYILKKDNFLINEKWPPTEHTNYSIVMHKQYKNLLNVVENFRKAHDKVVNKSIKQKIKTNDTATNVDQNNKDTLKNQSTQEKQKVLSDDENDRDDDDEGMKYKAIVYVAPEYNDMQKKIIEILNSIINNSEGKKLPTSYINLLVQNEYVNNLPKNEKKDILSFATFLVKDNVTLNNNQYELTLPYDEIQLIKNNVDFIRRSLNLGDIQVLDNSRRFDLDNTDIHKLANPGNPSIFMYNVEK
;
A
#
# COMPACT_ATOMS: atom_id res chain seq x y z
N MET A 1 -2.98 -1.65 32.75
CA MET A 1 -2.84 -0.49 31.84
C MET A 1 -3.00 0.80 32.62
N ALA A 2 -4.03 0.94 33.47
CA ALA A 2 -4.19 2.08 34.38
C ALA A 2 -2.91 2.46 35.14
N TYR A 3 -2.17 1.48 35.69
CA TYR A 3 -0.89 1.75 36.37
C TYR A 3 0.15 2.50 35.51
N TYR A 4 0.20 2.30 34.19
CA TYR A 4 1.14 3.03 33.32
C TYR A 4 0.92 4.55 33.34
N THR A 5 -0.33 4.99 33.55
CA THR A 5 -0.65 6.42 33.62
C THR A 5 -0.01 7.10 34.82
N ILE A 6 0.30 6.34 35.88
CA ILE A 6 0.82 6.87 37.13
C ILE A 6 2.20 6.34 37.53
N SER A 7 2.74 5.35 36.81
CA SER A 7 3.98 4.67 37.20
C SER A 7 5.16 5.63 37.32
N HIS A 8 5.32 6.58 36.40
CA HIS A 8 6.41 7.57 36.43
C HIS A 8 6.36 8.51 37.65
N PHE A 9 5.20 8.67 38.29
CA PHE A 9 5.08 9.39 39.56
C PHE A 9 5.57 8.58 40.75
N LEU A 10 5.48 7.25 40.67
CA LEU A 10 5.76 6.32 41.77
C LEU A 10 7.16 5.68 41.69
N GLN A 11 7.61 5.30 40.49
CA GLN A 11 8.89 4.62 40.26
C GLN A 11 9.76 5.37 39.23
N GLY A 12 11.05 5.53 39.55
CA GLY A 12 12.09 6.05 38.67
C GLY A 12 12.88 4.96 37.94
N SER A 13 12.93 3.75 38.51
CA SER A 13 13.58 2.56 37.92
C SER A 13 12.57 1.45 37.63
N VAL A 14 12.96 0.50 36.76
CA VAL A 14 12.10 -0.63 36.36
C VAL A 14 11.75 -1.53 37.54
N ASP A 15 12.68 -1.72 38.46
CA ASP A 15 12.52 -2.54 39.67
C ASP A 15 11.94 -1.76 40.87
N GLY A 16 11.62 -0.48 40.71
CA GLY A 16 11.04 0.37 41.75
C GLY A 16 12.00 0.76 42.87
N LYS A 17 13.31 0.55 42.70
CA LYS A 17 14.33 0.98 43.67
C LYS A 17 14.49 2.49 43.75
N GLU A 18 14.33 3.18 42.63
CA GLU A 18 14.35 4.64 42.59
C GLU A 18 12.93 5.18 42.69
N GLN A 19 12.75 6.21 43.52
CA GLN A 19 11.46 6.88 43.65
C GLN A 19 11.10 7.63 42.37
N GLY A 20 9.81 7.66 42.06
CA GLY A 20 9.28 8.46 40.95
C GLY A 20 9.27 9.96 41.24
N VAL A 21 8.81 10.74 40.26
CA VAL A 21 8.96 12.21 40.28
C VAL A 21 8.16 12.92 41.37
N LEU A 22 7.23 12.24 42.07
CA LEU A 22 6.48 12.80 43.19
C LEU A 22 7.03 12.39 44.57
N GLY A 23 8.08 11.56 44.62
CA GLY A 23 8.71 11.13 45.88
C GLY A 23 7.73 10.47 46.85
N ILE A 24 6.77 9.70 46.33
CA ILE A 24 5.82 8.93 47.14
C ILE A 24 6.47 7.58 47.43
N VAL A 25 6.54 7.19 48.70
CA VAL A 25 7.10 5.90 49.12
C VAL A 25 6.05 4.80 49.03
N ALA A 26 6.48 3.56 48.80
CA ALA A 26 5.58 2.43 48.63
C ALA A 26 4.74 2.16 49.89
N GLU A 27 5.28 2.46 51.07
CA GLU A 27 4.61 2.30 52.37
C GLU A 27 3.42 3.25 52.56
N ASP A 28 3.35 4.33 51.79
CA ASP A 28 2.23 5.29 51.83
C ASP A 28 1.07 4.92 50.89
N LEU A 29 1.24 3.89 50.04
CA LEU A 29 0.25 3.46 49.07
C LEU A 29 -0.71 2.44 49.70
N ASN A 30 -2.01 2.70 49.59
CA ASN A 30 -3.07 1.83 50.11
C ASN A 30 -4.28 1.82 49.16
N ASP A 31 -5.31 1.03 49.50
CA ASP A 31 -6.50 0.90 48.65
C ASP A 31 -7.22 2.25 48.47
N SER A 32 -7.36 3.06 49.52
CA SER A 32 -7.98 4.39 49.42
C SER A 32 -7.24 5.33 48.48
N PHE A 33 -5.90 5.22 48.41
CA PHE A 33 -5.10 5.95 47.44
C PHE A 33 -5.46 5.53 46.00
N PHE A 34 -5.49 4.23 45.72
CA PHE A 34 -5.82 3.73 44.38
C PHE A 34 -7.27 4.00 44.00
N ASP A 35 -8.20 3.90 44.95
CA ASP A 35 -9.61 4.21 44.74
C ASP A 35 -9.80 5.66 44.31
N TYR A 36 -9.07 6.59 44.94
CA TYR A 36 -9.10 7.99 44.53
C TYR A 36 -8.44 8.21 43.17
N VAL A 37 -7.21 7.72 42.98
CA VAL A 37 -6.41 7.98 41.78
C VAL A 37 -7.05 7.37 40.53
N PHE A 38 -7.68 6.20 40.65
CA PHE A 38 -8.34 5.51 39.54
C PHE A 38 -9.84 5.81 39.41
N ASP A 39 -10.28 6.92 40.02
CA ASP A 39 -11.63 7.46 39.83
C ASP A 39 -12.74 6.49 40.27
N ILE A 40 -12.46 5.68 41.30
CA ILE A 40 -13.41 4.74 41.92
C ILE A 40 -14.15 5.43 43.08
N SER A 41 -13.47 6.30 43.83
CA SER A 41 -14.03 7.05 44.96
C SER A 41 -13.50 8.48 45.01
N ASP A 42 -14.31 9.40 45.54
CA ASP A 42 -13.87 10.76 45.89
C ASP A 42 -13.38 10.86 47.35
N ASP A 43 -13.53 9.79 48.13
CA ASP A 43 -13.11 9.76 49.53
C ASP A 43 -11.58 9.65 49.65
N THR A 44 -10.99 10.57 50.40
CA THR A 44 -9.54 10.63 50.68
C THR A 44 -9.22 10.41 52.15
N SER A 45 -10.23 10.12 52.99
CA SER A 45 -10.06 9.98 54.44
C SER A 45 -9.09 8.86 54.84
N GLY A 46 -9.02 7.79 54.05
CA GLY A 46 -8.12 6.65 54.25
C GLY A 46 -6.74 6.80 53.61
N VAL A 47 -6.47 7.88 52.88
CA VAL A 47 -5.18 8.09 52.19
C VAL A 47 -4.09 8.49 53.19
N SER A 48 -2.85 8.03 52.99
CA SER A 48 -1.71 8.42 53.84
C SER A 48 -1.56 9.95 53.89
N LYS A 49 -1.37 10.48 55.11
CA LYS A 49 -1.15 11.92 55.37
C LYS A 49 0.12 12.46 54.73
N ASN A 50 1.06 11.58 54.38
CA ASN A 50 2.31 11.93 53.70
C ASN A 50 2.07 12.27 52.21
N ILE A 51 0.91 11.92 51.65
CA ILE A 51 0.53 12.24 50.28
C ILE A 51 -0.37 13.48 50.28
N THR A 52 0.19 14.60 49.83
CA THR A 52 -0.56 15.86 49.72
C THR A 52 -1.67 15.76 48.66
N LYS A 53 -2.75 16.52 48.86
CA LYS A 53 -3.88 16.60 47.92
C LYS A 53 -3.46 16.93 46.48
N ASP A 54 -2.51 17.86 46.30
CA ASP A 54 -2.00 18.24 44.97
C ASP A 54 -1.39 17.05 44.21
N LYS A 55 -0.63 16.19 44.91
CA LYS A 55 -0.08 14.94 44.33
C LYS A 55 -1.19 13.99 43.88
N LEU A 56 -2.23 13.81 44.72
CA LEU A 56 -3.37 12.95 44.39
C LEU A 56 -4.13 13.47 43.17
N GLU A 57 -4.48 14.76 43.16
CA GLU A 57 -5.20 15.41 42.06
C GLU A 57 -4.40 15.33 40.76
N LYS A 58 -3.08 15.52 40.82
CA LYS A 58 -2.19 15.39 39.67
C LYS A 58 -2.20 13.97 39.08
N MET A 59 -2.11 12.94 39.92
CA MET A 59 -2.13 11.54 39.48
C MET A 59 -3.50 11.14 38.92
N ARG A 60 -4.59 11.55 39.58
CA ARG A 60 -5.96 11.29 39.09
C ARG A 60 -6.20 11.97 37.73
N ARG A 61 -5.75 13.21 37.56
CA ARG A 61 -5.84 13.92 36.28
C ARG A 61 -5.08 13.19 35.16
N GLU A 62 -3.89 12.68 35.45
CA GLU A 62 -3.10 11.92 34.47
C GLU A 62 -3.81 10.64 34.05
N PHE A 63 -4.38 9.89 35.01
CA PHE A 63 -5.21 8.72 34.72
C PHE A 63 -6.43 9.08 33.87
N GLN A 64 -7.19 10.11 34.26
CA GLN A 64 -8.39 10.55 33.54
C GLN A 64 -8.10 11.08 32.13
N TYR A 65 -6.89 11.61 31.88
CA TYR A 65 -6.47 12.07 30.57
C TYR A 65 -6.15 10.90 29.63
N TRP A 66 -5.37 9.93 30.09
CA TRP A 66 -4.88 8.82 29.26
C TRP A 66 -5.81 7.60 29.19
N TYR A 67 -6.79 7.49 30.10
CA TYR A 67 -7.67 6.32 30.20
C TYR A 67 -9.11 6.66 29.80
N PRO A 68 -9.85 5.77 29.11
CA PRO A 68 -9.48 4.39 28.72
C PRO A 68 -8.43 4.32 27.62
N PHE A 69 -7.73 3.18 27.52
CA PHE A 69 -6.78 2.99 26.42
C PHE A 69 -7.49 2.90 25.06
N ASP A 70 -6.89 3.50 24.04
CA ASP A 70 -7.43 3.53 22.68
C ASP A 70 -7.29 2.19 21.96
N VAL A 71 -6.12 1.57 22.02
CA VAL A 71 -5.84 0.30 21.36
C VAL A 71 -4.90 -0.58 22.18
N ARG A 72 -5.19 -1.87 22.22
CA ARG A 72 -4.28 -2.91 22.75
C ARG A 72 -3.95 -3.92 21.66
N ILE A 73 -2.67 -4.03 21.33
CA ILE A 73 -2.14 -4.93 20.30
C ILE A 73 -1.60 -6.20 20.95
N SER A 74 -1.95 -7.39 20.42
CA SER A 74 -1.56 -8.67 21.00
C SER A 74 -1.57 -9.82 19.99
N GLY A 75 -0.89 -10.92 20.30
CA GLY A 75 -1.07 -12.19 19.60
C GLY A 75 -2.46 -12.80 19.83
N LYS A 76 -2.97 -13.51 18.81
CA LYS A 76 -4.29 -14.19 18.83
C LYS A 76 -4.43 -15.25 19.92
N ASP A 77 -3.33 -15.81 20.40
CA ASP A 77 -3.30 -16.77 21.51
C ASP A 77 -3.83 -16.18 22.82
N LEU A 78 -3.81 -14.84 22.97
CA LEU A 78 -4.26 -14.19 24.20
C LEU A 78 -5.76 -13.85 24.21
N ILE A 79 -6.48 -14.08 23.11
CA ILE A 79 -7.90 -13.74 22.97
C ILE A 79 -8.72 -14.43 24.07
N PHE A 80 -8.62 -15.75 24.17
CA PHE A 80 -9.42 -16.57 25.09
C PHE A 80 -8.97 -16.51 26.56
N ASN A 81 -7.92 -15.73 26.87
CA ASN A 81 -7.39 -15.59 28.22
C ASN A 81 -7.23 -14.11 28.60
N HIS A 82 -6.04 -13.51 28.48
CA HIS A 82 -5.69 -12.20 28.98
C HIS A 82 -6.53 -11.07 28.39
N LEU A 83 -6.91 -11.14 27.11
CA LEU A 83 -7.73 -10.09 26.50
C LEU A 83 -9.18 -10.18 27.02
N THR A 84 -9.73 -11.39 27.08
CA THR A 84 -11.05 -11.63 27.69
C THR A 84 -11.07 -11.25 29.17
N MET A 85 -10.07 -11.68 29.95
CA MET A 85 -9.91 -11.31 31.36
C MET A 85 -9.73 -9.81 31.52
N ALA A 86 -9.07 -9.11 30.59
CA ALA A 86 -8.98 -7.66 30.64
C ALA A 86 -10.39 -7.05 30.63
N LEU A 87 -11.29 -7.47 29.74
CA LEU A 87 -12.68 -6.98 29.71
C LEU A 87 -13.38 -7.22 31.06
N PHE A 88 -13.34 -8.46 31.58
CA PHE A 88 -13.94 -8.79 32.88
C PHE A 88 -13.42 -7.94 34.02
N ASN A 89 -12.10 -7.73 34.11
CA ASN A 89 -11.51 -6.90 35.15
C ASN A 89 -11.95 -5.42 35.03
N HIS A 90 -12.12 -4.89 33.82
CA HIS A 90 -12.62 -3.51 33.66
C HIS A 90 -14.07 -3.37 34.13
N VAL A 91 -14.92 -4.37 33.83
CA VAL A 91 -16.29 -4.41 34.35
C VAL A 91 -16.31 -4.55 35.87
N ALA A 92 -15.43 -5.38 36.44
CA ALA A 92 -15.37 -5.60 37.89
C ALA A 92 -14.95 -4.35 38.67
N ILE A 93 -14.04 -3.54 38.12
CA ILE A 93 -13.50 -2.34 38.78
C ILE A 93 -14.39 -1.11 38.53
N TRP A 94 -14.77 -0.84 37.27
CA TRP A 94 -15.47 0.40 36.89
C TRP A 94 -16.91 0.19 36.40
N GLY A 95 -17.41 -1.06 36.36
CA GLY A 95 -18.80 -1.36 36.04
C GLY A 95 -19.72 -1.21 37.25
N LYS A 96 -21.03 -1.06 36.99
CA LYS A 96 -22.03 -1.09 38.07
C LYS A 96 -22.09 -2.50 38.66
N LYS A 97 -21.93 -2.59 39.98
CA LYS A 97 -22.07 -3.83 40.74
C LYS A 97 -23.56 -4.15 40.90
N ILE A 98 -24.17 -4.73 39.88
CA ILE A 98 -25.53 -5.30 39.96
C ILE A 98 -25.37 -6.76 40.35
N TYR A 99 -25.64 -7.09 41.61
CA TYR A 99 -25.72 -8.48 42.07
C TYR A 99 -27.20 -8.81 42.30
N GLU A 100 -27.81 -9.50 41.34
CA GLU A 100 -29.09 -10.17 41.56
C GLU A 100 -28.80 -11.58 42.09
N ASN A 101 -29.18 -11.84 43.34
CA ASN A 101 -29.09 -13.18 43.93
C ASN A 101 -30.16 -14.08 43.30
N HIS A 102 -29.88 -14.67 42.14
CA HIS A 102 -30.69 -15.76 41.61
C HIS A 102 -30.41 -17.02 42.41
N LYS A 103 -31.28 -17.27 43.39
CA LYS A 103 -31.22 -18.39 44.34
C LYS A 103 -31.87 -19.67 43.79
N GLU A 104 -31.93 -19.83 42.46
CA GLU A 104 -32.58 -21.00 41.85
C GLU A 104 -31.56 -22.07 41.46
N CYS A 105 -31.87 -23.29 41.87
CA CYS A 105 -31.09 -24.51 41.68
C CYS A 105 -30.71 -24.71 40.21
N ILE A 106 -29.41 -24.80 39.95
CA ILE A 106 -28.89 -25.18 38.65
C ILE A 106 -29.14 -26.69 38.49
N GLU A 107 -30.13 -27.06 37.67
CA GLU A 107 -30.24 -28.42 37.14
C GLU A 107 -28.96 -28.76 36.37
N GLU A 108 -28.47 -30.00 36.51
CA GLU A 108 -27.37 -30.52 35.68
C GLU A 108 -27.81 -30.60 34.21
N ARG A 109 -27.56 -29.53 33.44
CA ARG A 109 -27.82 -29.46 32.00
C ARG A 109 -26.54 -29.67 31.20
N SER A 110 -26.68 -30.15 29.97
CA SER A 110 -25.53 -30.34 29.08
C SER A 110 -24.93 -28.99 28.67
N VAL A 111 -23.62 -28.97 28.38
CA VAL A 111 -22.89 -27.76 27.95
C VAL A 111 -23.48 -27.17 26.66
N LEU A 112 -23.97 -28.02 25.77
CA LEU A 112 -24.54 -27.64 24.46
C LEU A 112 -25.89 -26.90 24.59
N ASP A 113 -26.74 -27.35 25.52
CA ASP A 113 -28.03 -26.70 25.76
C ASP A 113 -27.83 -25.30 26.32
N ARG A 114 -26.88 -25.16 27.25
CA ARG A 114 -26.52 -23.86 27.84
C ARG A 114 -25.91 -22.90 26.82
N GLN A 115 -25.09 -23.42 25.88
CA GLN A 115 -24.53 -22.61 24.80
C GLN A 115 -25.63 -22.07 23.87
N SER A 116 -26.62 -22.91 23.52
CA SER A 116 -27.73 -22.51 22.64
C SER A 116 -28.63 -21.46 23.30
N GLU A 117 -28.86 -21.58 24.61
CA GLU A 117 -29.61 -20.61 25.41
C GLU A 117 -28.89 -19.25 25.48
N ILE A 118 -27.59 -19.25 25.80
CA ILE A 118 -26.76 -18.03 25.83
C ILE A 118 -26.78 -17.34 24.46
N LEU A 119 -26.67 -18.09 23.36
CA LEU A 119 -26.75 -17.51 22.02
C LEU A 119 -28.12 -16.88 21.75
N SER A 120 -29.21 -17.53 22.17
CA SER A 120 -30.56 -16.97 22.05
C SER A 120 -30.76 -15.73 22.93
N GLU A 121 -30.16 -15.70 24.12
CA GLU A 121 -30.17 -14.53 25.01
C GLU A 121 -29.41 -13.38 24.35
N ILE A 122 -28.20 -13.62 23.85
CA ILE A 122 -27.39 -12.62 23.14
C ILE A 122 -28.14 -12.01 21.96
N GLU A 123 -28.86 -12.82 21.17
CA GLU A 123 -29.68 -12.33 20.05
C GLU A 123 -30.83 -11.41 20.50
N LYS A 124 -31.28 -11.51 21.75
CA LYS A 124 -32.37 -10.71 22.33
C LYS A 124 -31.86 -9.49 23.11
N ILE A 125 -30.54 -9.35 23.30
CA ILE A 125 -29.97 -8.21 24.03
C ILE A 125 -30.13 -6.94 23.18
N ASP A 126 -30.91 -6.00 23.69
CA ASP A 126 -30.97 -4.65 23.14
C ASP A 126 -29.78 -3.82 23.63
N LEU A 127 -28.75 -3.71 22.78
CA LEU A 127 -27.54 -2.93 23.04
C LEU A 127 -27.81 -1.44 23.27
N SER A 128 -28.96 -0.90 22.84
CA SER A 128 -29.31 0.52 23.02
C SER A 128 -29.71 0.86 24.47
N SER A 129 -30.04 -0.17 25.26
CA SER A 129 -30.46 -0.06 26.66
C SER A 129 -29.32 -0.22 27.68
N ILE A 130 -28.12 -0.59 27.22
CA ILE A 130 -26.98 -0.90 28.10
C ILE A 130 -26.14 0.36 28.35
N GLU A 131 -25.88 0.63 29.64
CA GLU A 131 -25.04 1.75 30.06
C GLU A 131 -23.56 1.50 29.75
N SER A 132 -22.90 2.50 29.15
CA SER A 132 -21.49 2.44 28.82
C SER A 132 -20.62 2.55 30.08
N ILE A 133 -19.68 1.62 30.26
CA ILE A 133 -18.66 1.69 31.32
C ILE A 133 -17.65 2.79 30.95
N LYS A 134 -17.49 3.80 31.81
CA LYS A 134 -16.67 5.00 31.57
C LYS A 134 -15.25 4.70 31.08
N TYR A 135 -14.60 3.71 31.70
CA TYR A 135 -13.21 3.35 31.44
C TYR A 135 -13.05 2.03 30.67
N PHE A 136 -14.06 1.64 29.88
CA PHE A 136 -13.99 0.42 29.09
C PHE A 136 -12.95 0.54 27.96
N PRO A 137 -12.18 -0.53 27.68
CA PRO A 137 -11.28 -0.58 26.51
C PRO A 137 -11.96 -0.16 25.21
N ARG A 138 -11.31 0.71 24.42
CA ARG A 138 -11.88 1.19 23.15
C ARG A 138 -11.68 0.21 22.00
N SER A 139 -10.50 -0.38 21.86
CA SER A 139 -10.23 -1.35 20.79
C SER A 139 -9.11 -2.34 21.12
N PHE A 140 -9.13 -3.47 20.42
CA PHE A 140 -8.08 -4.48 20.43
C PHE A 140 -7.70 -4.81 18.99
N PHE A 141 -6.41 -5.01 18.74
CA PHE A 141 -5.90 -5.52 17.45
C PHE A 141 -5.13 -6.81 17.70
N CYS A 142 -5.52 -7.89 17.02
CA CYS A 142 -4.91 -9.20 17.20
C CYS A 142 -4.16 -9.64 15.94
N ASN A 143 -2.87 -9.96 16.08
CA ASN A 143 -2.04 -10.52 15.01
C ASN A 143 -1.78 -12.03 15.20
N GLY A 144 -1.43 -12.72 14.11
CA GLY A 144 -0.98 -14.12 14.20
C GLY A 144 0.43 -14.28 14.78
N HIS A 145 0.87 -15.52 14.92
CA HIS A 145 2.23 -15.82 15.36
C HIS A 145 3.23 -15.50 14.27
N VAL A 146 4.46 -15.17 14.66
CA VAL A 146 5.54 -14.91 13.70
C VAL A 146 6.21 -16.22 13.28
N LEU A 147 6.28 -16.44 11.98
CA LEU A 147 7.12 -17.42 11.31
C LEU A 147 8.42 -16.75 10.84
N VAL A 148 9.49 -17.52 10.68
CA VAL A 148 10.73 -17.05 10.06
C VAL A 148 10.97 -17.89 8.81
N ASN A 149 11.01 -17.23 7.66
CA ASN A 149 11.15 -17.89 6.35
C ASN A 149 10.12 -19.01 6.13
N LYS A 150 8.86 -18.73 6.47
CA LYS A 150 7.68 -19.62 6.40
C LYS A 150 7.71 -20.83 7.31
N GLU A 151 8.65 -20.88 8.24
CA GLU A 151 8.79 -21.96 9.21
C GLU A 151 8.52 -21.48 10.63
N LYS A 152 8.03 -22.37 11.49
CA LYS A 152 7.79 -22.07 12.91
C LYS A 152 9.12 -21.84 13.62
N MET A 153 9.20 -20.72 14.34
CA MET A 153 10.37 -20.43 15.16
C MET A 153 10.58 -21.51 16.22
N SER A 154 11.77 -22.11 16.23
CA SER A 154 12.12 -23.18 17.15
C SER A 154 13.62 -23.19 17.41
N LYS A 155 13.99 -23.04 18.69
CA LYS A 155 15.39 -23.11 19.14
C LYS A 155 16.04 -24.46 18.80
N SER A 156 15.28 -25.57 18.89
CA SER A 156 15.81 -26.91 18.62
C SER A 156 16.02 -27.19 17.12
N LYS A 157 15.28 -26.51 16.23
CA LYS A 157 15.48 -26.62 14.78
C LYS A 157 16.51 -25.63 14.22
N GLY A 158 17.11 -24.80 15.08
CA GLY A 158 18.04 -23.73 14.67
C GLY A 158 17.38 -22.54 13.97
N ASN A 159 16.10 -22.62 13.61
CA ASN A 159 15.34 -21.52 13.01
C ASN A 159 14.73 -20.63 14.11
N PHE A 160 15.59 -19.81 14.73
CA PHE A 160 15.20 -18.89 15.79
C PHE A 160 16.05 -17.62 15.70
N ILE A 161 15.40 -16.46 15.68
CA ILE A 161 16.06 -15.16 15.64
C ILE A 161 15.57 -14.30 16.80
N THR A 162 16.49 -13.81 17.63
CA THR A 162 16.18 -12.81 18.65
C THR A 162 16.14 -11.41 18.05
N ILE A 163 15.46 -10.48 18.72
CA ILE A 163 15.43 -9.07 18.30
C ILE A 163 16.86 -8.50 18.20
N ALA A 164 17.73 -8.78 19.18
CA ALA A 164 19.11 -8.30 19.18
C ALA A 164 19.91 -8.85 17.99
N GLN A 165 19.75 -10.14 17.66
CA GLN A 165 20.37 -10.74 16.47
C GLN A 165 19.83 -10.12 15.18
N SER A 166 18.51 -9.92 15.08
CA SER A 166 17.89 -9.30 13.91
C SER A 166 18.40 -7.88 13.70
N ILE A 167 18.46 -7.05 14.73
CA ILE A 167 18.99 -5.68 14.65
C ILE A 167 20.47 -5.68 14.28
N SER A 168 21.27 -6.60 14.82
CA SER A 168 22.69 -6.70 14.50
C SER A 168 22.92 -7.09 13.03
N GLN A 169 22.09 -7.99 12.49
CA GLN A 169 22.18 -8.46 11.10
C GLN A 169 21.59 -7.48 10.08
N TYR A 170 20.45 -6.87 10.40
CA TYR A 170 19.64 -6.12 9.43
C TYR A 170 19.45 -4.64 9.77
N THR A 171 20.07 -4.13 10.83
CA THR A 171 19.82 -2.81 11.44
C THR A 171 18.42 -2.68 12.04
N SER A 172 18.21 -1.67 12.89
CA SER A 172 16.88 -1.43 13.48
C SER A 172 15.82 -1.17 12.41
N ASP A 173 16.12 -0.31 11.43
CA ASP A 173 15.15 0.06 10.39
C ASP A 173 14.91 -1.07 9.39
N GLY A 174 15.94 -1.83 9.00
CA GLY A 174 15.76 -3.01 8.14
C GLY A 174 14.92 -4.11 8.81
N THR A 175 15.14 -4.37 10.10
CA THR A 175 14.28 -5.27 10.89
C THR A 175 12.83 -4.76 10.96
N ARG A 176 12.62 -3.45 11.18
CA ARG A 176 11.28 -2.84 11.25
C ARG A 176 10.52 -2.92 9.92
N ILE A 177 11.20 -2.72 8.79
CA ILE A 177 10.61 -2.90 7.46
C ILE A 177 10.16 -4.35 7.28
N ALA A 178 11.02 -5.33 7.60
CA ALA A 178 10.65 -6.74 7.47
C ALA A 178 9.50 -7.14 8.40
N LEU A 179 9.40 -6.56 9.60
CA LEU A 179 8.28 -6.79 10.52
C LEU A 179 6.98 -6.15 10.04
N ALA A 180 7.02 -4.94 9.48
CA ALA A 180 5.84 -4.29 8.92
C ALA A 180 5.31 -5.00 7.66
N ASP A 181 6.19 -5.64 6.88
CA ASP A 181 5.81 -6.44 5.70
C ASP A 181 5.26 -7.83 6.07
N ALA A 182 5.66 -8.35 7.25
CA ALA A 182 5.43 -9.74 7.66
C ALA A 182 3.95 -10.14 7.68
N GLY A 183 3.06 -9.26 8.15
CA GLY A 183 1.62 -9.51 8.22
C GLY A 183 0.88 -8.58 9.16
N ASP A 184 -0.31 -8.18 8.73
CA ASP A 184 -1.22 -7.24 9.39
C ASP A 184 -2.62 -7.86 9.59
N SER A 185 -2.72 -9.19 9.60
CA SER A 185 -3.95 -9.94 9.85
C SER A 185 -3.81 -10.90 11.05
N ILE A 186 -4.90 -11.61 11.37
CA ILE A 186 -4.91 -12.67 12.40
C ILE A 186 -4.20 -13.96 11.94
N GLU A 187 -3.91 -14.07 10.64
CA GLU A 187 -3.09 -15.16 10.11
C GLU A 187 -1.64 -15.00 10.57
N ASP A 188 -0.90 -16.11 10.57
CA ASP A 188 0.50 -16.08 11.01
C ASP A 188 1.33 -15.19 10.09
N ALA A 189 2.03 -14.22 10.69
CA ALA A 189 2.89 -13.29 9.99
C ALA A 189 4.22 -13.96 9.65
N ASN A 190 4.85 -13.58 8.54
CA ASN A 190 6.10 -14.18 8.10
C ASN A 190 7.25 -13.17 8.05
N PHE A 191 8.18 -13.26 8.98
CA PHE A 191 9.45 -12.53 8.90
C PHE A 191 10.33 -13.18 7.82
N ASN A 192 10.54 -12.46 6.71
CA ASN A 192 11.38 -12.91 5.61
C ASN A 192 12.75 -12.23 5.65
N THR A 193 13.83 -13.03 5.78
CA THR A 193 15.20 -12.52 5.84
C THR A 193 15.66 -11.87 4.53
N ASP A 194 15.14 -12.33 3.39
CA ASP A 194 15.46 -11.72 2.09
C ASP A 194 14.86 -10.31 1.97
N THR A 195 13.66 -10.12 2.51
CA THR A 195 13.03 -8.79 2.61
C THR A 195 13.83 -7.87 3.54
N ALA A 196 14.32 -8.38 4.67
CA ALA A 196 15.20 -7.62 5.57
C ALA A 196 16.53 -7.23 4.89
N ASN A 197 17.17 -8.15 4.16
CA ASN A 197 18.39 -7.87 3.39
C ASN A 197 18.15 -6.83 2.27
N SER A 198 17.06 -6.99 1.51
CA SER A 198 16.67 -6.05 0.46
C SER A 198 16.38 -4.66 1.01
N ALA A 199 15.81 -4.58 2.22
CA ALA A 199 15.55 -3.31 2.90
C ALA A 199 16.85 -2.53 3.16
N ILE A 200 17.94 -3.18 3.60
CA ILE A 200 19.24 -2.53 3.82
C ILE A 200 19.72 -1.85 2.52
N MET A 201 19.69 -2.58 1.40
CA MET A 201 20.14 -2.05 0.11
C MET A 201 19.28 -0.87 -0.35
N LYS A 202 17.95 -0.95 -0.16
CA LYS A 202 17.04 0.15 -0.49
C LYS A 202 17.27 1.39 0.38
N LEU A 203 17.50 1.21 1.67
CA LEU A 203 17.80 2.30 2.60
C LEU A 203 19.14 2.96 2.25
N TYR A 204 20.18 2.18 1.96
CA TYR A 204 21.48 2.68 1.52
C TYR A 204 21.35 3.51 0.24
N ASN A 205 20.65 3.00 -0.76
CA ASN A 205 20.42 3.71 -2.02
C ASN A 205 19.59 4.99 -1.83
N LEU A 206 18.62 4.99 -0.91
CA LEU A 206 17.86 6.20 -0.56
C LEU A 206 18.75 7.26 0.08
N ILE A 207 19.61 6.88 1.04
CA ILE A 207 20.55 7.79 1.68
C ILE A 207 21.49 8.40 0.64
N ASN A 208 22.10 7.57 -0.21
CA ASN A 208 23.01 8.04 -1.26
C ASN A 208 22.32 8.99 -2.23
N PHE A 209 21.10 8.66 -2.67
CA PHE A 209 20.30 9.55 -3.52
C PHE A 209 20.10 10.93 -2.86
N CYS A 210 19.81 10.97 -1.56
CA CYS A 210 19.63 12.23 -0.84
C CYS A 210 20.96 13.01 -0.69
N ILE A 211 22.07 12.32 -0.42
CA ILE A 211 23.41 12.93 -0.33
C ILE A 211 23.81 13.53 -1.68
N GLU A 212 23.70 12.76 -2.76
CA GLU A 212 24.01 13.18 -4.13
C GLU A 212 23.13 14.36 -4.57
N THR A 213 21.85 14.33 -4.22
CA THR A 213 20.92 15.45 -4.45
C THR A 213 21.39 16.71 -3.71
N LYS A 214 21.75 16.60 -2.43
CA LYS A 214 22.20 17.75 -1.63
C LYS A 214 23.53 18.32 -2.10
N ASN A 215 24.45 17.45 -2.50
CA ASN A 215 25.77 17.81 -3.01
C ASN A 215 25.74 18.31 -4.46
N ASN A 216 24.55 18.44 -5.08
CA ASN A 216 24.35 18.85 -6.47
C ASN A 216 25.13 17.98 -7.47
N VAL A 217 25.26 16.68 -7.19
CA VAL A 217 25.82 15.69 -8.14
C VAL A 217 24.88 15.54 -9.33
N TYR A 218 23.57 15.58 -9.08
CA TYR A 218 22.55 15.65 -10.11
C TYR A 218 22.37 17.08 -10.61
N ILE A 219 22.24 17.23 -11.93
CA ILE A 219 21.80 18.48 -12.54
C ILE A 219 20.29 18.58 -12.33
N PHE A 220 19.83 19.68 -11.71
CA PHE A 220 18.42 19.96 -11.53
C PHE A 220 18.05 21.25 -12.25
N ARG A 221 16.89 21.25 -12.90
CA ARG A 221 16.32 22.49 -13.42
C ARG A 221 15.57 23.25 -12.32
N CYS A 222 15.43 24.55 -12.55
CA CYS A 222 14.68 25.49 -11.73
C CYS A 222 13.73 26.28 -12.63
N GLY A 223 12.64 26.80 -12.07
CA GLY A 223 11.69 27.66 -12.79
C GLY A 223 10.31 27.01 -12.92
N GLU A 224 9.71 27.10 -14.09
CA GLU A 224 8.35 26.59 -14.32
C GLU A 224 8.34 25.05 -14.27
N LYS A 225 7.32 24.50 -13.58
CA LYS A 225 7.10 23.07 -13.49
C LYS A 225 6.48 22.56 -14.79
N THR A 226 7.07 21.49 -15.31
CA THR A 226 6.57 20.75 -16.47
C THR A 226 5.41 19.86 -16.07
N PHE A 227 4.69 19.35 -17.08
CA PHE A 227 3.63 18.35 -16.88
C PHE A 227 4.11 17.12 -16.08
N ASN A 228 5.34 16.65 -16.32
CA ASN A 228 5.90 15.49 -15.62
C ASN A 228 6.14 15.76 -14.13
N ASP A 229 6.47 17.00 -13.75
CA ASP A 229 6.58 17.39 -12.33
C ASP A 229 5.23 17.36 -11.65
N LEU A 230 4.24 17.98 -12.29
CA LEU A 230 2.90 18.11 -11.74
C LEU A 230 2.25 16.74 -11.57
N ILE A 231 2.42 15.86 -12.56
CA ILE A 231 1.99 14.47 -12.46
C ILE A 231 2.72 13.74 -11.33
N PHE A 232 4.03 13.90 -11.21
CA PHE A 232 4.78 13.21 -10.15
C PHE A 232 4.33 13.69 -8.76
N GLU A 233 4.23 15.00 -8.53
CA GLU A 233 3.73 15.56 -7.26
C GLU A 233 2.31 15.10 -6.96
N ASN A 234 1.45 15.02 -7.98
CA ASN A 234 0.11 14.48 -7.89
C ASN A 234 0.10 13.02 -7.41
N GLU A 235 0.97 12.18 -7.95
CA GLU A 235 1.10 10.78 -7.54
C GLU A 235 1.63 10.64 -6.11
N ILE A 236 2.57 11.51 -5.70
CA ILE A 236 3.06 11.54 -4.32
C ILE A 236 1.92 11.92 -3.35
N ASN A 237 1.08 12.90 -3.71
CA ASN A 237 -0.10 13.25 -2.92
C ASN A 237 -1.12 12.10 -2.86
N TYR A 238 -1.38 11.42 -3.99
CA TYR A 238 -2.22 10.23 -4.02
C TYR A 238 -1.73 9.14 -3.06
N LEU A 239 -0.43 8.80 -3.13
CA LEU A 239 0.19 7.80 -2.25
C LEU A 239 0.19 8.25 -0.79
N THR A 240 0.35 9.55 -0.52
CA THR A 240 0.25 10.12 0.84
C THR A 240 -1.11 9.82 1.46
N ASN A 241 -2.21 10.08 0.74
CA ASN A 241 -3.56 9.78 1.25
C ASN A 241 -3.78 8.28 1.45
N LYS A 242 -3.33 7.45 0.50
CA LYS A 242 -3.41 5.98 0.64
C LYS A 242 -2.67 5.48 1.87
N CYS A 243 -1.48 6.03 2.13
CA CYS A 243 -0.70 5.68 3.30
C CYS A 243 -1.39 6.10 4.60
N LYS A 244 -2.03 7.29 4.63
CA LYS A 244 -2.83 7.75 5.77
C LYS A 244 -3.97 6.78 6.08
N ASP A 245 -4.76 6.42 5.06
CA ASP A 245 -5.87 5.47 5.20
C ASP A 245 -5.40 4.11 5.74
N SER A 246 -4.22 3.64 5.29
CA SER A 246 -3.63 2.39 5.75
C SER A 246 -3.13 2.46 7.20
N TYR A 247 -2.55 3.59 7.62
CA TYR A 247 -2.17 3.80 9.02
C TYR A 247 -3.39 3.80 9.95
N GLU A 248 -4.46 4.49 9.58
CA GLU A 248 -5.71 4.55 10.37
C GLU A 248 -6.34 3.16 10.54
N LYS A 249 -6.11 2.24 9.59
CA LYS A 249 -6.58 0.85 9.63
C LYS A 249 -5.56 -0.14 10.20
N LEU A 250 -4.38 0.32 10.61
CA LEU A 250 -3.26 -0.52 11.08
C LEU A 250 -2.78 -1.55 10.04
N GLN A 251 -2.88 -1.22 8.74
CA GLN A 251 -2.46 -2.07 7.61
C GLN A 251 -1.02 -1.73 7.19
N PHE A 252 -0.05 -2.16 8.00
CA PHE A 252 1.34 -1.74 7.83
C PHE A 252 2.03 -2.27 6.56
N ARG A 253 1.53 -3.36 5.97
CA ARG A 253 2.04 -3.83 4.66
C ARG A 253 1.69 -2.85 3.56
N ASP A 254 0.46 -2.34 3.57
CA ASP A 254 0.02 -1.32 2.61
C ASP A 254 0.70 0.03 2.87
N VAL A 255 0.99 0.37 4.13
CA VAL A 255 1.83 1.53 4.47
C VAL A 255 3.21 1.42 3.81
N LEU A 256 3.89 0.28 3.93
CA LEU A 256 5.20 0.07 3.27
C LEU A 256 5.08 0.13 1.75
N LYS A 257 4.05 -0.50 1.19
CA LYS A 257 3.78 -0.45 -0.24
C LYS A 257 3.64 0.99 -0.74
N TYR A 258 2.73 1.76 -0.15
CA TYR A 258 2.42 3.11 -0.63
C TYR A 258 3.44 4.15 -0.19
N GLY A 259 3.92 4.10 1.05
CA GLY A 259 4.81 5.09 1.66
C GLY A 259 6.30 4.86 1.41
N PHE A 260 6.71 3.67 0.94
CA PHE A 260 8.10 3.34 0.67
C PHE A 260 8.32 2.81 -0.75
N TYR A 261 7.77 1.65 -1.09
CA TYR A 261 8.09 0.98 -2.37
C TYR A 261 7.54 1.72 -3.59
N ASP A 262 6.25 2.07 -3.58
CA ASP A 262 5.61 2.79 -4.68
C ASP A 262 6.20 4.21 -4.78
N MET A 263 6.47 4.89 -3.66
CA MET A 263 7.14 6.20 -3.64
C MET A 263 8.49 6.18 -4.38
N LEU A 264 9.35 5.19 -4.07
CA LEU A 264 10.63 5.00 -4.76
C LEU A 264 10.42 4.71 -6.25
N LEU A 265 9.44 3.87 -6.60
CA LEU A 265 9.12 3.56 -7.98
C LEU A 265 8.63 4.80 -8.75
N LYS A 266 7.80 5.66 -8.13
CA LYS A 266 7.36 6.93 -8.73
C LYS A 266 8.55 7.84 -9.01
N ARG A 267 9.50 7.95 -8.06
CA ARG A 267 10.72 8.74 -8.24
C ARG A 267 11.54 8.21 -9.41
N ASP A 268 11.76 6.91 -9.48
CA ASP A 268 12.56 6.30 -10.55
C ASP A 268 11.89 6.48 -11.92
N THR A 269 10.58 6.35 -11.98
CA THR A 269 9.80 6.62 -13.20
C THR A 269 9.92 8.09 -13.61
N TYR A 270 9.76 9.02 -12.67
CA TYR A 270 9.89 10.46 -12.90
C TYR A 270 11.29 10.83 -13.40
N ARG A 271 12.34 10.22 -12.85
CA ARG A 271 13.72 10.37 -13.34
C ARG A 271 13.84 9.98 -14.81
N ILE A 272 13.26 8.85 -15.22
CA ILE A 272 13.29 8.39 -16.62
C ILE A 272 12.47 9.33 -17.53
N MET A 273 11.31 9.79 -17.06
CA MET A 273 10.48 10.75 -17.80
C MET A 273 11.18 12.11 -18.02
N CYS A 274 12.10 12.48 -17.13
CA CYS A 274 12.79 13.77 -17.18
C CYS A 274 14.22 13.72 -17.75
N ASP A 275 14.69 12.60 -18.28
CA ASP A 275 16.11 12.38 -18.60
C ASP A 275 16.81 13.55 -19.34
N LYS A 276 16.22 14.05 -20.44
CA LYS A 276 16.78 15.19 -21.22
C LYS A 276 16.60 16.56 -20.58
N ILE A 277 15.49 16.78 -19.87
CA ILE A 277 15.14 18.09 -19.28
C ILE A 277 15.60 18.23 -17.83
N HIS A 278 16.12 17.13 -17.28
CA HIS A 278 16.42 16.90 -15.87
C HIS A 278 15.24 17.10 -14.92
N MET A 279 15.37 16.55 -13.72
CA MET A 279 14.36 16.67 -12.66
C MET A 279 14.31 18.10 -12.11
N HIS A 280 13.14 18.53 -11.64
CA HIS A 280 12.96 19.82 -11.01
C HIS A 280 13.43 19.79 -9.56
N LYS A 281 14.24 20.77 -9.15
CA LYS A 281 14.84 20.82 -7.81
C LYS A 281 13.80 20.79 -6.69
N ASP A 282 12.78 21.64 -6.78
CA ASP A 282 11.76 21.74 -5.72
C ASP A 282 10.88 20.51 -5.64
N THR A 283 10.66 19.84 -6.77
CA THR A 283 9.86 18.63 -6.87
C THR A 283 10.58 17.43 -6.24
N VAL A 284 11.90 17.34 -6.43
CA VAL A 284 12.73 16.34 -5.75
C VAL A 284 12.79 16.61 -4.24
N ASN A 285 12.97 17.86 -3.81
CA ASN A 285 12.95 18.21 -2.39
C ASN A 285 11.59 17.89 -1.74
N PHE A 286 10.49 18.24 -2.42
CA PHE A 286 9.14 17.89 -2.00
C PHE A 286 8.98 16.39 -1.80
N PHE A 287 9.46 15.57 -2.74
CA PHE A 287 9.45 14.12 -2.61
C PHE A 287 10.24 13.62 -1.40
N ILE A 288 11.48 14.08 -1.21
CA ILE A 288 12.35 13.61 -0.12
C ILE A 288 11.72 13.95 1.23
N GLU A 289 11.26 15.20 1.42
CA GLU A 289 10.61 15.64 2.65
C GLU A 289 9.32 14.86 2.92
N ARG A 290 8.48 14.69 1.90
CA ARG A 290 7.21 13.96 2.03
C ARG A 290 7.45 12.50 2.39
N MET A 291 8.42 11.84 1.77
CA MET A 291 8.79 10.46 2.07
C MET A 291 9.29 10.32 3.50
N CYS A 292 10.15 11.23 3.98
CA CYS A 292 10.65 11.21 5.36
C CYS A 292 9.49 11.27 6.36
N ILE A 293 8.58 12.23 6.21
CA ILE A 293 7.43 12.41 7.11
C ILE A 293 6.55 11.15 7.14
N ILE A 294 6.22 10.60 5.97
CA ILE A 294 5.28 9.48 5.86
C ILE A 294 5.83 8.20 6.48
N ILE A 295 7.10 7.87 6.22
CA ILE A 295 7.66 6.57 6.58
C ILE A 295 8.38 6.55 7.94
N ASN A 296 8.57 7.72 8.57
CA ASN A 296 9.18 7.87 9.89
C ASN A 296 8.66 6.89 10.96
N PRO A 297 7.34 6.58 11.07
CA PRO A 297 6.86 5.62 12.06
C PRO A 297 7.42 4.20 11.88
N ILE A 298 7.82 3.81 10.67
CA ILE A 298 8.43 2.50 10.39
C ILE A 298 9.96 2.59 10.35
N ILE A 299 10.50 3.66 9.77
CA ILE A 299 11.94 3.84 9.47
C ILE A 299 12.45 5.14 10.14
N PRO A 300 12.45 5.23 11.47
CA PRO A 300 12.73 6.52 12.12
C PRO A 300 14.20 6.95 12.04
N HIS A 301 15.15 6.02 12.05
CA HIS A 301 16.56 6.41 12.17
C HIS A 301 17.10 6.97 10.85
N VAL A 302 16.81 6.31 9.73
CA VAL A 302 17.23 6.77 8.40
C VAL A 302 16.49 8.05 8.00
N THR A 303 15.19 8.15 8.27
CA THR A 303 14.43 9.37 7.92
C THR A 303 14.86 10.57 8.76
N GLU A 304 15.08 10.40 10.07
CA GLU A 304 15.66 11.42 10.94
C GLU A 304 17.08 11.81 10.48
N HIS A 305 17.89 10.84 10.06
CA HIS A 305 19.21 11.12 9.53
C HIS A 305 19.16 11.98 8.26
N ILE A 306 18.29 11.64 7.31
CA ILE A 306 18.07 12.42 6.09
C ILE A 306 17.57 13.83 6.45
N TRP A 307 16.58 13.93 7.33
CA TRP A 307 15.96 15.19 7.73
C TRP A 307 16.96 16.16 8.41
N THR A 308 17.67 15.68 9.42
CA THR A 308 18.51 16.54 10.27
C THR A 308 19.90 16.76 9.68
N TYR A 309 20.56 15.72 9.15
CA TYR A 309 21.96 15.84 8.72
C TYR A 309 22.13 16.15 7.23
N ILE A 310 21.26 15.60 6.37
CA ILE A 310 21.36 15.80 4.92
C ILE A 310 20.59 17.05 4.49
N LEU A 311 19.30 17.13 4.83
CA LEU A 311 18.48 18.29 4.48
C LEU A 311 18.82 19.52 5.32
N LYS A 312 19.32 19.32 6.55
CA LYS A 312 19.63 20.36 7.54
C LYS A 312 18.40 21.16 7.96
N LYS A 313 17.32 20.44 8.31
CA LYS A 313 16.12 21.03 8.89
C LYS A 313 16.37 21.40 10.36
N ASP A 314 15.74 22.46 10.83
CA ASP A 314 16.00 23.02 12.17
C ASP A 314 15.33 22.21 13.29
N ASN A 315 14.22 21.51 13.00
CA ASN A 315 13.47 20.71 13.97
C ASN A 315 13.64 19.21 13.74
N PHE A 316 13.55 18.42 14.81
CA PHE A 316 13.46 16.95 14.71
C PHE A 316 12.21 16.51 13.95
N LEU A 317 12.34 15.45 13.14
CA LEU A 317 11.25 14.93 12.31
C LEU A 317 10.08 14.43 13.16
N ILE A 318 10.34 13.94 14.37
CA ILE A 318 9.29 13.49 15.30
C ILE A 318 8.30 14.59 15.69
N ASN A 319 8.70 15.87 15.59
CA ASN A 319 7.83 17.01 15.88
C ASN A 319 7.03 17.49 14.66
N GLU A 320 7.34 16.97 13.47
CA GLU A 320 6.65 17.33 12.25
C GLU A 320 5.27 16.69 12.18
N LYS A 321 4.30 17.46 11.67
CA LYS A 321 2.92 17.00 11.54
C LYS A 321 2.73 16.25 10.24
N TRP A 322 1.75 15.34 10.25
CA TRP A 322 1.24 14.78 8.99
C TRP A 322 0.76 15.91 8.06
N PRO A 323 1.03 15.85 6.74
CA PRO A 323 0.64 16.91 5.83
C PRO A 323 -0.88 17.14 5.83
N PRO A 324 -1.34 18.40 5.93
CA PRO A 324 -2.78 18.72 5.92
C PRO A 324 -3.40 18.47 4.54
N THR A 325 -4.72 18.27 4.50
CA THR A 325 -5.47 17.88 3.29
C THR A 325 -5.24 18.81 2.10
N GLU A 326 -5.13 20.11 2.32
CA GLU A 326 -4.84 21.10 1.26
C GLU A 326 -3.55 20.80 0.50
N HIS A 327 -2.56 20.23 1.20
CA HIS A 327 -1.25 19.86 0.67
C HIS A 327 -1.16 18.39 0.22
N THR A 328 -2.25 17.61 0.37
CA THR A 328 -2.37 16.23 -0.13
C THR A 328 -3.44 16.10 -1.20
N ASN A 329 -4.07 17.20 -1.62
CA ASN A 329 -4.99 17.19 -2.74
C ASN A 329 -4.32 16.66 -4.01
N TYR A 330 -5.03 15.81 -4.75
CA TYR A 330 -4.59 15.26 -6.02
C TYR A 330 -5.72 15.29 -7.04
N SER A 331 -5.38 15.54 -8.28
CA SER A 331 -6.22 15.41 -9.46
C SER A 331 -6.35 13.94 -9.85
N ILE A 332 -7.58 13.44 -9.81
CA ILE A 332 -7.93 12.11 -10.33
C ILE A 332 -7.65 12.04 -11.84
N VAL A 333 -7.83 13.15 -12.58
CA VAL A 333 -7.53 13.23 -14.01
C VAL A 333 -6.03 12.99 -14.26
N MET A 334 -5.15 13.67 -13.52
CA MET A 334 -3.69 13.46 -13.63
C MET A 334 -3.29 12.03 -13.21
N HIS A 335 -3.94 11.47 -12.19
CA HIS A 335 -3.71 10.08 -11.80
C HIS A 335 -4.08 9.09 -12.91
N LYS A 336 -5.22 9.32 -13.58
CA LYS A 336 -5.64 8.53 -14.76
C LYS A 336 -4.65 8.70 -15.93
N GLN A 337 -4.17 9.92 -16.19
CA GLN A 337 -3.16 10.20 -17.22
C GLN A 337 -1.86 9.44 -16.95
N TYR A 338 -1.36 9.48 -15.71
CA TYR A 338 -0.15 8.76 -15.32
C TYR A 338 -0.30 7.24 -15.52
N LYS A 339 -1.40 6.66 -15.06
CA LYS A 339 -1.69 5.23 -15.23
C LYS A 339 -1.75 4.84 -16.70
N ASN A 340 -2.42 5.65 -17.52
CA ASN A 340 -2.50 5.39 -18.95
C ASN A 340 -1.10 5.43 -19.60
N LEU A 341 -0.28 6.44 -19.31
CA LEU A 341 1.11 6.50 -19.82
C LEU A 341 1.91 5.22 -19.50
N LEU A 342 1.81 4.69 -18.28
CA LEU A 342 2.46 3.43 -17.93
C LEU A 342 1.90 2.23 -18.70
N ASN A 343 0.57 2.15 -18.82
CA ASN A 343 -0.10 1.09 -19.59
C ASN A 343 0.32 1.12 -21.07
N VAL A 344 0.42 2.32 -21.66
CA VAL A 344 0.93 2.52 -23.01
C VAL A 344 2.33 1.94 -23.14
N VAL A 345 3.27 2.30 -22.26
CA VAL A 345 4.64 1.75 -22.28
C VAL A 345 4.66 0.23 -22.15
N GLU A 346 3.82 -0.34 -21.28
CA GLU A 346 3.70 -1.80 -21.14
C GLU A 346 3.15 -2.46 -22.41
N ASN A 347 2.14 -1.87 -23.05
CA ASN A 347 1.60 -2.37 -24.30
C ASN A 347 2.63 -2.30 -25.43
N PHE A 348 3.45 -1.25 -25.48
CA PHE A 348 4.56 -1.17 -26.43
C PHE A 348 5.61 -2.26 -26.16
N ARG A 349 5.99 -2.52 -24.89
CA ARG A 349 6.90 -3.63 -24.53
C ARG A 349 6.38 -4.97 -25.04
N LYS A 350 5.11 -5.27 -24.78
CA LYS A 350 4.46 -6.51 -25.23
C LYS A 350 4.42 -6.61 -26.76
N ALA A 351 4.18 -5.51 -27.46
CA ALA A 351 4.18 -5.48 -28.91
C ALA A 351 5.59 -5.70 -29.48
N HIS A 352 6.61 -5.09 -28.87
CA HIS A 352 8.01 -5.25 -29.25
C HIS A 352 8.45 -6.72 -29.09
N ASP A 353 8.18 -7.32 -27.93
CA ASP A 353 8.52 -8.72 -27.66
C ASP A 353 7.85 -9.68 -28.64
N LYS A 354 6.61 -9.41 -29.06
CA LYS A 354 5.91 -10.22 -30.07
C LYS A 354 6.61 -10.15 -31.42
N VAL A 355 7.05 -8.97 -31.85
CA VAL A 355 7.75 -8.79 -33.13
C VAL A 355 9.12 -9.45 -33.08
N VAL A 356 9.92 -9.22 -32.04
CA VAL A 356 11.24 -9.82 -31.86
C VAL A 356 11.15 -11.35 -31.86
N ASN A 357 10.22 -11.93 -31.09
CA ASN A 357 10.03 -13.38 -31.06
C ASN A 357 9.57 -13.96 -32.41
N LYS A 358 8.81 -13.20 -33.20
CA LYS A 358 8.39 -13.61 -34.55
C LYS A 358 9.58 -13.60 -35.51
N SER A 359 10.43 -12.57 -35.47
CA SER A 359 11.66 -12.48 -36.26
C SER A 359 12.64 -13.61 -35.93
N ILE A 360 12.82 -13.95 -34.64
CA ILE A 360 13.67 -15.08 -34.21
C ILE A 360 13.13 -16.41 -34.75
N LYS A 361 11.82 -16.66 -34.62
CA LYS A 361 11.19 -17.89 -35.16
C LYS A 361 11.31 -18.00 -36.69
N GLN A 362 11.29 -16.87 -37.40
CA GLN A 362 11.49 -16.85 -38.85
C GLN A 362 12.94 -17.18 -39.21
N LYS A 363 13.93 -16.59 -38.52
CA LYS A 363 15.36 -16.89 -38.72
C LYS A 363 15.71 -18.38 -38.46
N ILE A 364 15.12 -18.98 -37.43
CA ILE A 364 15.31 -20.42 -37.12
C ILE A 364 14.75 -21.30 -38.26
N LYS A 365 13.56 -20.99 -38.79
CA LYS A 365 12.97 -21.75 -39.90
C LYS A 365 13.75 -21.64 -41.21
N THR A 366 14.38 -20.51 -41.49
CA THR A 366 15.25 -20.33 -42.67
C THR A 366 16.59 -21.05 -42.53
N ASN A 367 17.10 -21.22 -41.31
CA ASN A 367 18.34 -22.00 -41.09
C ASN A 367 18.09 -23.52 -41.15
N ASP A 368 16.93 -24.00 -40.67
CA ASP A 368 16.54 -25.42 -40.79
C ASP A 368 16.32 -25.86 -42.25
N THR A 369 16.12 -24.92 -43.18
CA THR A 369 16.01 -25.21 -44.62
C THR A 369 17.36 -25.17 -45.36
N ALA A 370 18.43 -24.71 -44.72
CA ALA A 370 19.77 -24.59 -45.30
C ALA A 370 20.73 -25.74 -44.91
N THR A 371 20.41 -26.56 -43.92
CA THR A 371 21.23 -27.72 -43.51
C THR A 371 20.40 -28.99 -43.43
N ASN A 372 20.39 -29.77 -44.52
CA ASN A 372 20.07 -31.20 -44.48
C ASN A 372 21.38 -31.97 -44.24
N VAL A 373 21.73 -32.32 -42.98
CA VAL A 373 22.40 -33.59 -42.61
C VAL A 373 22.15 -33.90 -41.12
N ASP A 374 21.71 -35.15 -40.89
CA ASP A 374 21.67 -36.00 -39.69
C ASP A 374 20.85 -35.64 -38.44
N GLN A 375 19.78 -36.43 -38.29
CA GLN A 375 19.01 -36.66 -37.08
C GLN A 375 19.85 -37.43 -36.06
N ASN A 376 20.52 -36.72 -35.14
CA ASN A 376 20.80 -37.17 -33.77
C ASN A 376 21.52 -36.05 -33.00
N ASN A 377 20.78 -35.05 -32.51
CA ASN A 377 21.19 -34.18 -31.37
C ASN A 377 20.11 -33.14 -31.01
N LYS A 378 18.90 -33.58 -30.65
CA LYS A 378 17.82 -32.66 -30.22
C LYS A 378 18.01 -32.08 -28.81
N ASP A 379 18.91 -32.63 -27.99
CA ASP A 379 19.11 -32.18 -26.62
C ASP A 379 20.29 -31.21 -26.42
N THR A 380 21.25 -31.16 -27.36
CA THR A 380 22.41 -30.25 -27.29
C THR A 380 22.07 -28.82 -27.77
N LEU A 381 21.08 -28.67 -28.67
CA LEU A 381 20.66 -27.39 -29.25
C LEU A 381 19.87 -26.49 -28.29
N LYS A 382 19.23 -27.05 -27.25
CA LYS A 382 18.51 -26.25 -26.24
C LYS A 382 19.45 -25.42 -25.36
N ASN A 383 20.64 -25.93 -25.03
CA ASN A 383 21.61 -25.20 -24.21
C ASN A 383 22.38 -24.12 -24.99
N GLN A 384 22.58 -24.30 -26.31
CA GLN A 384 23.15 -23.26 -27.18
C GLN A 384 22.18 -22.08 -27.40
N SER A 385 20.87 -22.33 -27.45
CA SER A 385 19.85 -21.28 -27.61
C SER A 385 19.78 -20.29 -26.44
N THR A 386 20.25 -20.68 -25.25
CA THR A 386 20.32 -19.83 -24.06
C THR A 386 21.58 -18.97 -24.06
N GLN A 387 22.70 -19.50 -24.57
CA GLN A 387 23.96 -18.76 -24.72
C GLN A 387 23.92 -17.76 -25.90
N GLU A 388 23.27 -18.09 -27.02
CA GLU A 388 23.04 -17.15 -28.12
C GLU A 388 22.07 -16.03 -27.73
N LYS A 389 21.06 -16.33 -26.90
CA LYS A 389 20.18 -15.29 -26.31
C LYS A 389 20.95 -14.29 -25.45
N GLN A 390 21.94 -14.74 -24.67
CA GLN A 390 22.80 -13.84 -23.88
C GLN A 390 23.81 -13.08 -24.74
N LYS A 391 24.26 -13.64 -25.86
CA LYS A 391 25.20 -12.99 -26.78
C LYS A 391 24.54 -11.87 -27.59
N VAL A 392 23.32 -12.08 -28.08
CA VAL A 392 22.55 -11.03 -28.78
C VAL A 392 22.15 -9.89 -27.85
N LEU A 393 21.88 -10.18 -26.57
CA LEU A 393 21.59 -9.15 -25.55
C LEU A 393 22.82 -8.36 -25.09
N SER A 394 24.04 -8.86 -25.30
CA SER A 394 25.29 -8.16 -24.91
C SER A 394 25.92 -7.36 -26.05
N ASP A 395 25.68 -7.74 -27.31
CA ASP A 395 26.14 -6.95 -28.47
C ASP A 395 25.33 -5.65 -28.65
N ASP A 396 24.09 -5.56 -28.13
CA ASP A 396 23.25 -4.34 -28.15
C ASP A 396 23.60 -3.30 -27.04
N GLU A 397 24.51 -3.60 -26.11
CA GLU A 397 24.89 -2.66 -25.03
C GLU A 397 26.06 -1.71 -25.39
N ASN A 398 26.74 -1.92 -26.51
CA ASN A 398 28.01 -1.23 -26.81
C ASN A 398 27.94 -0.06 -27.81
N ASP A 399 26.83 0.19 -28.51
CA ASP A 399 26.70 1.35 -29.39
C ASP A 399 25.75 2.38 -28.77
N ARG A 400 26.31 3.25 -27.91
CA ARG A 400 25.67 4.48 -27.46
C ARG A 400 26.19 5.65 -28.30
N ASP A 401 25.80 5.70 -29.57
CA ASP A 401 25.95 6.91 -30.39
C ASP A 401 24.57 7.38 -30.88
N ASP A 402 24.39 8.71 -30.80
CA ASP A 402 23.15 9.49 -30.87
C ASP A 402 22.57 9.64 -32.30
N ASP A 403 22.75 8.67 -33.19
CA ASP A 403 22.27 8.73 -34.58
C ASP A 403 21.01 7.86 -34.79
N ASP A 404 19.93 8.49 -35.30
CA ASP A 404 18.62 7.89 -35.65
C ASP A 404 18.74 6.74 -36.69
N GLU A 405 19.94 6.48 -37.24
CA GLU A 405 20.23 5.47 -38.27
C GLU A 405 20.30 4.02 -37.75
N GLY A 406 20.31 3.78 -36.43
CA GLY A 406 20.38 2.44 -35.83
C GLY A 406 19.05 1.79 -35.41
N MET A 407 17.92 2.50 -35.49
CA MET A 407 16.65 2.07 -34.85
C MET A 407 15.82 1.14 -35.75
N LYS A 408 15.90 -0.18 -35.51
CA LYS A 408 15.27 -1.22 -36.36
C LYS A 408 13.73 -1.24 -36.40
N TYR A 409 13.04 -0.73 -35.37
CA TYR A 409 11.59 -0.88 -35.25
C TYR A 409 10.85 0.46 -35.19
N LYS A 410 9.77 0.59 -35.98
CA LYS A 410 8.81 1.70 -35.94
C LYS A 410 7.48 1.23 -35.39
N ALA A 411 6.69 2.18 -34.89
CA ALA A 411 5.42 1.87 -34.25
C ALA A 411 4.29 2.85 -34.59
N ILE A 412 3.08 2.33 -34.57
CA ILE A 412 1.83 3.06 -34.79
C ILE A 412 0.93 2.80 -33.60
N VAL A 413 0.46 3.88 -32.99
CA VAL A 413 -0.48 3.85 -31.87
C VAL A 413 -1.85 4.24 -32.38
N TYR A 414 -2.81 3.35 -32.25
CA TYR A 414 -4.21 3.63 -32.50
C TYR A 414 -4.90 3.96 -31.18
N VAL A 415 -5.48 5.16 -31.11
CA VAL A 415 -6.22 5.68 -29.97
C VAL A 415 -7.70 5.75 -30.32
N ALA A 416 -8.56 5.27 -29.43
CA ALA A 416 -10.01 5.36 -29.58
C ALA A 416 -10.52 6.56 -28.77
N PRO A 417 -11.14 7.58 -29.41
CA PRO A 417 -11.61 8.77 -28.70
C PRO A 417 -12.81 8.50 -27.80
N GLU A 418 -13.67 7.55 -28.17
CA GLU A 418 -14.88 7.20 -27.42
C GLU A 418 -15.05 5.68 -27.31
N TYR A 419 -15.76 5.24 -26.26
CA TYR A 419 -16.18 3.85 -26.15
C TYR A 419 -17.18 3.52 -27.27
N ASN A 420 -17.21 2.26 -27.69
CA ASN A 420 -18.21 1.82 -28.67
C ASN A 420 -19.63 1.80 -28.05
N ASP A 421 -20.66 1.72 -28.88
CA ASP A 421 -22.07 1.82 -28.43
C ASP A 421 -22.45 0.76 -27.37
N MET A 422 -21.88 -0.43 -27.47
CA MET A 422 -22.10 -1.52 -26.52
C MET A 422 -21.47 -1.19 -25.17
N GLN A 423 -20.22 -0.71 -25.14
CA GLN A 423 -19.51 -0.29 -23.94
C GLN A 423 -20.18 0.92 -23.27
N LYS A 424 -20.63 1.91 -24.06
CA LYS A 424 -21.39 3.07 -23.55
C LYS A 424 -22.65 2.64 -22.80
N LYS A 425 -23.44 1.73 -23.37
CA LYS A 425 -24.63 1.16 -22.70
C LYS A 425 -24.29 0.47 -21.37
N ILE A 426 -23.16 -0.23 -21.30
CA ILE A 426 -22.73 -0.88 -20.06
C ILE A 426 -22.31 0.13 -19.00
N ILE A 427 -21.62 1.21 -19.40
CA ILE A 427 -21.28 2.33 -18.51
C ILE A 427 -22.56 2.98 -17.96
N GLU A 428 -23.57 3.20 -18.79
CA GLU A 428 -24.87 3.73 -18.38
C GLU A 428 -25.58 2.80 -17.37
N ILE A 429 -25.57 1.49 -17.60
CA ILE A 429 -26.16 0.51 -16.68
C ILE A 429 -25.42 0.50 -15.34
N LEU A 430 -24.08 0.54 -15.37
CA LEU A 430 -23.27 0.61 -14.14
C LEU A 430 -23.55 1.90 -13.35
N ASN A 431 -23.66 3.04 -14.04
CA ASN A 431 -24.03 4.31 -13.41
C ASN A 431 -25.45 4.29 -12.83
N SER A 432 -26.39 3.61 -13.50
CA SER A 432 -27.74 3.39 -12.96
C SER A 432 -27.70 2.55 -11.67
N ILE A 433 -26.90 1.47 -11.63
CA ILE A 433 -26.70 0.67 -10.43
C ILE A 433 -26.13 1.52 -9.29
N ILE A 434 -25.14 2.38 -9.58
CA ILE A 434 -24.55 3.28 -8.58
C ILE A 434 -25.59 4.27 -8.04
N ASN A 435 -26.37 4.90 -8.91
CA ASN A 435 -27.37 5.88 -8.48
C ASN A 435 -28.48 5.28 -7.61
N ASN A 436 -28.78 3.99 -7.79
CA ASN A 436 -29.80 3.25 -7.02
C ASN A 436 -29.25 2.56 -5.77
N SER A 437 -27.95 2.67 -5.49
CA SER A 437 -27.28 2.04 -4.35
C SER A 437 -27.10 2.99 -3.16
N GLU A 438 -27.09 2.43 -1.95
CA GLU A 438 -26.81 3.21 -0.74
C GLU A 438 -25.42 3.85 -0.79
N GLY A 439 -25.36 5.14 -0.48
CA GLY A 439 -24.11 5.90 -0.49
C GLY A 439 -23.55 6.21 -1.90
N LYS A 440 -24.34 5.97 -2.97
CA LYS A 440 -23.92 6.16 -4.37
C LYS A 440 -22.60 5.43 -4.67
N LYS A 441 -22.51 4.15 -4.30
CA LYS A 441 -21.32 3.32 -4.47
C LYS A 441 -21.67 2.00 -5.12
N LEU A 442 -20.85 1.57 -6.07
CA LEU A 442 -21.07 0.30 -6.75
C LEU A 442 -21.07 -0.87 -5.72
N PRO A 443 -22.15 -1.66 -5.61
CA PRO A 443 -22.21 -2.78 -4.68
C PRO A 443 -21.22 -3.90 -5.03
N THR A 444 -20.80 -4.69 -4.05
CA THR A 444 -19.95 -5.88 -4.29
C THR A 444 -20.62 -6.91 -5.21
N SER A 445 -21.96 -6.94 -5.24
CA SER A 445 -22.79 -7.79 -6.09
C SER A 445 -23.11 -7.21 -7.47
N TYR A 446 -22.45 -6.13 -7.91
CA TYR A 446 -22.78 -5.43 -9.16
C TYR A 446 -22.79 -6.32 -10.40
N ILE A 447 -21.95 -7.37 -10.46
CA ILE A 447 -21.92 -8.31 -11.58
C ILE A 447 -23.28 -9.03 -11.71
N ASN A 448 -23.87 -9.44 -10.60
CA ASN A 448 -25.18 -10.10 -10.60
C ASN A 448 -26.27 -9.13 -11.10
N LEU A 449 -26.24 -7.88 -10.63
CA LEU A 449 -27.16 -6.83 -11.07
C LEU A 449 -27.00 -6.50 -12.56
N LEU A 450 -25.76 -6.46 -13.04
CA LEU A 450 -25.44 -6.23 -14.44
C LEU A 450 -25.96 -7.35 -15.34
N VAL A 451 -25.79 -8.62 -14.92
CA VAL A 451 -26.26 -9.80 -15.68
C VAL A 451 -27.79 -9.89 -15.69
N GLN A 452 -28.46 -9.41 -14.65
CA GLN A 452 -29.92 -9.37 -14.55
C GLN A 452 -30.56 -8.25 -15.40
N ASN A 453 -29.78 -7.27 -15.87
CA ASN A 453 -30.29 -6.22 -16.73
C ASN A 453 -30.80 -6.78 -18.07
N GLU A 454 -31.97 -6.30 -18.52
CA GLU A 454 -32.64 -6.78 -19.73
C GLU A 454 -31.74 -6.74 -20.97
N TYR A 455 -30.96 -5.66 -21.14
CA TYR A 455 -30.03 -5.53 -22.26
C TYR A 455 -28.96 -6.62 -22.23
N VAL A 456 -28.29 -6.79 -21.08
CA VAL A 456 -27.19 -7.76 -20.93
C VAL A 456 -27.66 -9.21 -20.97
N ASN A 457 -28.87 -9.46 -20.47
CA ASN A 457 -29.45 -10.80 -20.45
C ASN A 457 -29.75 -11.32 -21.86
N ASN A 458 -30.15 -10.43 -22.77
CA ASN A 458 -30.53 -10.75 -24.14
C ASN A 458 -29.33 -10.86 -25.11
N LEU A 459 -28.10 -10.63 -24.66
CA LEU A 459 -26.92 -10.67 -25.53
C LEU A 459 -26.43 -12.10 -25.82
N PRO A 460 -25.82 -12.33 -26.99
CA PRO A 460 -25.15 -13.58 -27.32
C PRO A 460 -24.07 -13.94 -26.28
N LYS A 461 -23.84 -15.25 -26.08
CA LYS A 461 -22.90 -15.75 -25.06
C LYS A 461 -21.48 -15.19 -25.19
N ASN A 462 -21.01 -14.96 -26.42
CA ASN A 462 -19.67 -14.41 -26.67
C ASN A 462 -19.60 -12.93 -26.26
N GLU A 463 -20.56 -12.11 -26.67
CA GLU A 463 -20.63 -10.68 -26.33
C GLU A 463 -20.84 -10.46 -24.83
N LYS A 464 -21.64 -11.31 -24.18
CA LYS A 464 -21.82 -11.28 -22.73
C LYS A 464 -20.51 -11.51 -21.98
N LYS A 465 -19.65 -12.41 -22.47
CA LYS A 465 -18.32 -12.64 -21.89
C LYS A 465 -17.43 -11.40 -22.05
N ASP A 466 -17.42 -10.79 -23.22
CA ASP A 466 -16.59 -9.61 -23.51
C ASP A 466 -17.03 -8.40 -22.69
N ILE A 467 -18.33 -8.18 -22.53
CA ILE A 467 -18.90 -7.13 -21.68
C ILE A 467 -18.58 -7.33 -20.21
N LEU A 468 -18.70 -8.56 -19.70
CA LEU A 468 -18.38 -8.83 -18.29
C LEU A 468 -16.89 -8.62 -18.02
N SER A 469 -16.04 -9.00 -18.98
CA SER A 469 -14.61 -8.70 -18.93
C SER A 469 -14.37 -7.19 -18.93
N PHE A 470 -15.05 -6.44 -19.81
CA PHE A 470 -14.97 -4.98 -19.86
C PHE A 470 -15.43 -4.31 -18.56
N ALA A 471 -16.59 -4.70 -18.03
CA ALA A 471 -17.11 -4.17 -16.77
C ALA A 471 -16.17 -4.46 -15.60
N THR A 472 -15.64 -5.68 -15.51
CA THR A 472 -14.65 -6.06 -14.48
C THR A 472 -13.39 -5.22 -14.59
N PHE A 473 -12.91 -5.00 -15.82
CA PHE A 473 -11.76 -4.13 -16.09
C PHE A 473 -12.05 -2.69 -15.67
N LEU A 474 -13.17 -2.12 -16.10
CA LEU A 474 -13.58 -0.75 -15.79
C LEU A 474 -13.68 -0.52 -14.27
N VAL A 475 -14.24 -1.47 -13.53
CA VAL A 475 -14.39 -1.40 -12.06
C VAL A 475 -13.04 -1.57 -11.35
N LYS A 476 -12.17 -2.45 -11.84
CA LYS A 476 -10.85 -2.71 -11.25
C LYS A 476 -9.91 -1.51 -11.42
N ASP A 477 -10.00 -0.81 -12.55
CA ASP A 477 -9.00 0.19 -12.96
C ASP A 477 -9.33 1.61 -12.49
N ASN A 478 -10.62 1.93 -12.24
CA ASN A 478 -11.05 3.31 -12.05
C ASN A 478 -11.18 3.77 -10.60
N VAL A 479 -10.43 4.84 -10.30
CA VAL A 479 -10.83 5.86 -9.33
C VAL A 479 -11.86 6.75 -10.03
N THR A 480 -13.10 6.69 -9.60
CA THR A 480 -14.21 7.43 -10.19
C THR A 480 -14.17 8.92 -9.80
N LEU A 481 -14.58 9.79 -10.72
CA LEU A 481 -14.78 11.22 -10.47
C LEU A 481 -16.21 11.44 -9.90
N ASN A 482 -16.46 12.62 -9.31
CA ASN A 482 -17.78 13.17 -8.96
C ASN A 482 -18.91 12.14 -8.68
N ASN A 483 -19.21 11.86 -7.40
CA ASN A 483 -20.28 10.94 -6.99
C ASN A 483 -20.13 9.49 -7.51
N ASN A 484 -18.90 9.03 -7.73
CA ASN A 484 -18.55 7.68 -8.14
C ASN A 484 -19.07 7.23 -9.52
N GLN A 485 -19.30 8.16 -10.45
CA GLN A 485 -19.80 7.82 -11.78
C GLN A 485 -18.67 7.50 -12.77
N TYR A 486 -18.95 6.59 -13.71
CA TYR A 486 -18.08 6.25 -14.84
C TYR A 486 -18.35 7.18 -16.02
N GLU A 487 -17.29 7.65 -16.66
CA GLU A 487 -17.37 8.58 -17.79
C GLU A 487 -17.47 7.81 -19.11
N LEU A 488 -18.23 8.35 -20.08
CA LEU A 488 -18.40 7.78 -21.42
C LEU A 488 -17.20 8.04 -22.34
N THR A 489 -16.32 8.96 -21.95
CA THR A 489 -15.10 9.34 -22.64
C THR A 489 -14.01 9.61 -21.61
N LEU A 490 -12.75 9.66 -22.04
CA LEU A 490 -11.67 10.05 -21.15
C LEU A 490 -11.81 11.53 -20.77
N PRO A 491 -11.48 11.92 -19.52
CA PRO A 491 -11.53 13.32 -19.08
C PRO A 491 -10.35 14.16 -19.59
N TYR A 492 -9.57 13.63 -20.54
CA TYR A 492 -8.40 14.27 -21.13
C TYR A 492 -8.17 13.75 -22.56
N ASP A 493 -7.41 14.51 -23.34
CA ASP A 493 -7.00 14.11 -24.70
C ASP A 493 -5.84 13.10 -24.63
N GLU A 494 -6.15 11.83 -24.92
CA GLU A 494 -5.19 10.72 -24.93
C GLU A 494 -4.15 10.84 -26.06
N ILE A 495 -4.55 11.36 -27.23
CA ILE A 495 -3.64 11.57 -28.35
C ILE A 495 -2.59 12.60 -27.96
N GLN A 496 -3.01 13.71 -27.36
CA GLN A 496 -2.09 14.75 -26.91
C GLN A 496 -1.20 14.28 -25.76
N LEU A 497 -1.75 13.49 -24.83
CA LEU A 497 -0.97 12.88 -23.74
C LEU A 497 0.17 12.01 -24.27
N ILE A 498 -0.11 11.14 -25.24
CA ILE A 498 0.90 10.27 -25.84
C ILE A 498 1.90 11.11 -26.64
N LYS A 499 1.44 12.05 -27.48
CA LYS A 499 2.29 12.95 -28.27
C LYS A 499 3.30 13.71 -27.41
N ASN A 500 2.86 14.28 -26.29
CA ASN A 500 3.72 15.01 -25.36
C ASN A 500 4.78 14.11 -24.69
N ASN A 501 4.61 12.79 -24.72
CA ASN A 501 5.47 11.79 -24.07
C ASN A 501 6.08 10.78 -25.05
N VAL A 502 6.01 11.01 -26.37
CA VAL A 502 6.56 10.09 -27.40
C VAL A 502 8.05 9.84 -27.16
N ASP A 503 8.79 10.89 -26.81
CA ASP A 503 10.22 10.81 -26.52
C ASP A 503 10.56 9.81 -25.40
N PHE A 504 9.75 9.81 -24.34
CA PHE A 504 9.89 8.88 -23.23
C PHE A 504 9.60 7.43 -23.67
N ILE A 505 8.57 7.24 -24.50
CA ILE A 505 8.19 5.93 -25.03
C ILE A 505 9.26 5.38 -25.99
N ARG A 506 9.76 6.21 -26.92
CA ARG A 506 10.80 5.83 -27.89
C ARG A 506 12.05 5.30 -27.21
N ARG A 507 12.57 6.04 -26.22
CA ARG A 507 13.81 5.66 -25.51
C ARG A 507 13.65 4.48 -24.59
N SER A 508 12.50 4.38 -23.92
CA SER A 508 12.23 3.24 -23.03
C SER A 508 12.30 1.89 -23.75
N LEU A 509 12.22 1.88 -25.09
CA LEU A 509 12.06 0.70 -25.93
C LEU A 509 12.93 0.67 -27.19
N ASN A 510 13.89 1.59 -27.30
CA ASN A 510 14.79 1.71 -28.45
C ASN A 510 14.05 1.72 -29.81
N LEU A 511 13.02 2.59 -29.92
CA LEU A 511 12.18 2.70 -31.11
C LEU A 511 12.54 3.91 -31.97
N GLY A 512 12.43 3.72 -33.29
CA GLY A 512 12.44 4.79 -34.27
C GLY A 512 11.16 5.61 -34.21
N ASP A 513 10.62 6.02 -35.37
CA ASP A 513 9.42 6.85 -35.44
C ASP A 513 8.18 6.19 -34.80
N ILE A 514 7.43 6.98 -34.03
CA ILE A 514 6.14 6.61 -33.42
C ILE A 514 5.06 7.54 -33.95
N GLN A 515 4.09 6.98 -34.67
CA GLN A 515 2.94 7.72 -35.18
C GLN A 515 1.70 7.45 -34.34
N VAL A 516 1.01 8.50 -33.92
CA VAL A 516 -0.23 8.40 -33.15
C VAL A 516 -1.41 8.75 -34.05
N LEU A 517 -2.32 7.80 -34.25
CA LEU A 517 -3.48 7.88 -35.14
C LEU A 517 -4.77 7.59 -34.40
N ASP A 518 -5.87 8.11 -34.94
CA ASP A 518 -7.22 7.74 -34.53
C ASP A 518 -7.56 6.33 -35.03
N ASN A 519 -8.27 5.55 -34.22
CA ASN A 519 -8.63 4.17 -34.55
C ASN A 519 -9.59 4.01 -35.73
N SER A 520 -10.23 5.09 -36.21
CA SER A 520 -11.11 5.08 -37.38
C SER A 520 -10.38 4.83 -38.71
N ARG A 521 -9.09 5.13 -38.79
CA ARG A 521 -8.29 4.96 -40.01
C ARG A 521 -7.16 3.95 -39.78
N ARG A 522 -7.19 2.88 -40.55
CA ARG A 522 -6.11 1.90 -40.61
C ARG A 522 -4.94 2.46 -41.41
N PHE A 523 -3.73 2.31 -40.92
CA PHE A 523 -2.52 2.70 -41.64
C PHE A 523 -2.20 1.70 -42.76
N ASP A 524 -1.72 2.19 -43.91
CA ASP A 524 -1.57 1.39 -45.13
C ASP A 524 -0.62 0.19 -44.97
N LEU A 525 0.41 0.30 -44.12
CA LEU A 525 1.36 -0.78 -43.84
C LEU A 525 0.86 -1.80 -42.80
N ASP A 526 -0.20 -1.48 -42.07
CA ASP A 526 -0.81 -2.39 -41.11
C ASP A 526 -1.69 -3.38 -41.88
N ASN A 527 -1.35 -4.67 -41.84
CA ASN A 527 -2.14 -5.73 -42.48
C ASN A 527 -3.18 -6.38 -41.54
N THR A 528 -3.37 -5.83 -40.33
CA THR A 528 -4.17 -6.41 -39.25
C THR A 528 -5.41 -5.58 -38.90
N ASP A 529 -6.28 -6.15 -38.08
CA ASP A 529 -7.45 -5.46 -37.51
C ASP A 529 -7.16 -4.85 -36.12
N ILE A 530 -5.88 -4.65 -35.76
CA ILE A 530 -5.49 -4.22 -34.42
C ILE A 530 -6.03 -2.82 -34.06
N HIS A 531 -6.24 -1.95 -35.05
CA HIS A 531 -6.89 -0.64 -34.85
C HIS A 531 -8.28 -0.77 -34.19
N LYS A 532 -9.04 -1.83 -34.50
CA LYS A 532 -10.37 -2.08 -33.90
C LYS A 532 -10.31 -2.51 -32.44
N LEU A 533 -9.15 -2.91 -31.95
CA LEU A 533 -8.95 -3.35 -30.57
C LEU A 533 -8.62 -2.19 -29.62
N ALA A 534 -8.38 -0.99 -30.15
CA ALA A 534 -8.16 0.21 -29.36
C ALA A 534 -9.42 0.56 -28.57
N ASN A 535 -9.25 0.86 -27.29
CA ASN A 535 -10.30 1.38 -26.43
C ASN A 535 -9.78 2.64 -25.70
N PRO A 536 -10.65 3.59 -25.31
CA PRO A 536 -10.21 4.74 -24.52
C PRO A 536 -9.43 4.31 -23.27
N GLY A 537 -8.20 4.82 -23.13
CA GLY A 537 -7.28 4.50 -22.02
C GLY A 537 -6.50 3.20 -22.19
N ASN A 538 -6.73 2.48 -23.30
CA ASN A 538 -6.01 1.27 -23.66
C ASN A 538 -5.75 1.24 -25.18
N PRO A 539 -4.75 2.00 -25.65
CA PRO A 539 -4.46 2.12 -27.06
C PRO A 539 -3.86 0.83 -27.61
N SER A 540 -4.10 0.59 -28.90
CA SER A 540 -3.55 -0.56 -29.62
C SER A 540 -2.30 -0.17 -30.39
N ILE A 541 -1.27 -1.02 -30.35
CA ILE A 541 0.05 -0.70 -30.89
C ILE A 541 0.45 -1.72 -31.95
N PHE A 542 0.66 -1.22 -33.17
CA PHE A 542 1.24 -1.96 -34.27
C PHE A 542 2.73 -1.63 -34.41
N MET A 543 3.60 -2.64 -34.42
CA MET A 543 5.04 -2.46 -34.58
C MET A 543 5.54 -3.23 -35.78
N TYR A 544 6.48 -2.64 -36.51
CA TYR A 544 7.05 -3.21 -37.73
C TYR A 544 8.54 -2.90 -37.86
N ASN A 545 9.27 -3.80 -38.52
CA ASN A 545 10.70 -3.62 -38.83
C ASN A 545 10.84 -2.76 -40.09
N VAL A 546 11.82 -1.87 -40.09
CA VAL A 546 12.16 -0.98 -41.20
C VAL A 546 13.15 -1.63 -42.18
N GLU A 547 13.94 -2.61 -41.72
CA GLU A 547 14.80 -3.41 -42.59
C GLU A 547 13.94 -4.40 -43.40
N LYS A 548 13.89 -4.17 -44.72
CA LYS A 548 13.38 -5.09 -45.73
C LYS A 548 14.51 -5.58 -46.60
#